data_AF-A0A4V3D9S0-F1
#
_entry.id   AF-A0A4V3D9S0-F1
#
_cell.length_a   1.000
_cell.length_b   1.000
_cell.length_c   1.000
_cell.angle_alpha   90.00
_cell.angle_beta   90.00
_cell.angle_gamma   90.00
#
_symmetry.space_group_name_H-M   'P 1'
#
loop_
_entity.id
_entity.type
_entity.pdbx_description
1 polymer ?
#
loop_
_entity_poly.entity_id
_entity_poly.type
_entity_poly.pdbx_seq_one_letter_code
_entity_poly.pdbx_strand_id
1 'polypeptide(L)'
;MKISITSSHLPGEDKSPRLSDLRQRLVSHPWLQDAYIGLHPSRQEPLAWVALNKPGIAALRDKGRSHVVDELCRFVAEAYAHAPLLHLWRFSQALPADKQEPSFDQAFQQICLQPAEGPVWFNRRQTPDSLQLSGEVPPDLVYFEGHFNEFPLVPGVVELQWVFEQSALLIGKSPQAARVDNLKFQKFLRPYDNIELILQWEKAKGRIVFRLQSEQGICASGVIILND
;
A
#
# COMPACT_ATOMS: atom_id res chain seq x y z
N MET A 1 39.54 33.28 -1.51
CA MET A 1 38.24 32.94 -0.92
C MET A 1 37.69 31.74 -1.68
N LYS A 2 37.95 30.51 -1.19
CA LYS A 2 37.46 29.27 -1.82
C LYS A 2 36.15 28.89 -1.14
N ILE A 3 35.05 28.97 -1.89
CA ILE A 3 33.74 28.50 -1.46
C ILE A 3 33.83 26.97 -1.44
N SER A 4 33.86 26.38 -0.24
CA SER A 4 33.77 24.93 -0.08
C SER A 4 32.30 24.58 -0.19
N ILE A 5 31.97 23.83 -1.25
CA ILE A 5 30.64 23.30 -1.50
C ILE A 5 30.42 22.20 -0.45
N THR A 6 29.62 22.48 0.57
CA THR A 6 29.10 21.47 1.49
C THR A 6 28.25 20.52 0.66
N SER A 7 28.77 19.31 0.46
CA SER A 7 28.03 18.21 -0.16
C SER A 7 26.80 17.91 0.68
N SER A 8 25.61 18.15 0.11
CA SER A 8 24.32 17.71 0.63
C SER A 8 24.29 16.18 0.54
N HIS A 9 24.17 15.53 1.70
CA HIS A 9 24.15 14.07 1.83
C HIS A 9 22.76 13.62 2.23
N LEU A 10 22.28 12.55 1.59
CA LEU A 10 21.05 11.87 1.97
C LEU A 10 21.25 11.05 3.25
N PRO A 11 20.48 11.28 4.33
CA PRO A 11 20.56 10.49 5.54
C PRO A 11 19.97 9.09 5.34
N GLY A 12 20.76 8.04 5.58
CA GLY A 12 20.34 6.64 5.47
C GLY A 12 20.81 5.91 4.20
N GLU A 13 21.48 6.62 3.30
CA GLU A 13 22.19 6.04 2.16
C GLU A 13 23.53 5.46 2.65
N ASP A 14 23.60 4.14 2.87
CA ASP A 14 24.91 3.48 2.97
C ASP A 14 25.52 3.46 1.56
N LYS A 15 26.47 4.37 1.34
CA LYS A 15 27.24 4.52 0.10
C LYS A 15 28.25 3.39 -0.12
N SER A 16 28.14 2.28 0.62
CA SER A 16 28.92 1.11 0.29
C SER A 16 28.64 0.76 -1.18
N PRO A 17 29.69 0.62 -2.03
CA PRO A 17 29.52 0.35 -3.46
C PRO A 17 28.64 -0.88 -3.70
N ARG A 18 28.58 -1.80 -2.71
CA ARG A 18 27.65 -2.93 -2.70
C ARG A 18 26.18 -2.51 -2.79
N LEU A 19 25.65 -1.56 -2.00
CA LEU A 19 24.21 -1.26 -2.04
C LEU A 19 23.79 -0.54 -3.32
N SER A 20 24.62 0.36 -3.85
CA SER A 20 24.37 1.00 -5.14
C SER A 20 24.33 -0.02 -6.28
N ASP A 21 25.22 -1.02 -6.25
CA ASP A 21 25.31 -2.08 -7.24
C ASP A 21 24.09 -3.02 -7.19
N LEU A 22 23.61 -3.35 -5.98
CA LEU A 22 22.37 -4.13 -5.80
C LEU A 22 21.15 -3.35 -6.29
N ARG A 23 21.05 -2.06 -5.99
CA ARG A 23 19.95 -1.20 -6.45
C ARG A 23 19.93 -1.15 -7.97
N GLN A 24 21.07 -0.88 -8.61
CA GLN A 24 21.16 -0.81 -10.08
C GLN A 24 20.77 -2.14 -10.71
N ARG A 25 21.18 -3.27 -10.11
CA ARG A 25 20.75 -4.59 -10.55
C ARG A 25 19.24 -4.77 -10.39
N LEU A 26 18.66 -4.48 -9.23
CA LEU A 26 17.21 -4.59 -9.01
C LEU A 26 16.41 -3.81 -10.06
N VAL A 27 16.76 -2.54 -10.31
CA VAL A 27 16.06 -1.69 -11.29
C VAL A 27 16.09 -2.29 -12.71
N SER A 28 17.09 -3.11 -13.05
CA SER A 28 17.15 -3.81 -14.35
C SER A 28 16.22 -5.02 -14.46
N HIS A 29 15.56 -5.44 -13.36
CA HIS A 29 14.65 -6.58 -13.38
C HIS A 29 13.36 -6.24 -14.15
N PRO A 30 12.85 -7.14 -15.02
CA PRO A 30 11.65 -6.88 -15.81
C PRO A 30 10.36 -6.60 -15.04
N TRP A 31 10.32 -6.86 -13.73
CA TRP A 31 9.16 -6.60 -12.87
C TRP A 31 9.19 -5.26 -12.14
N LEU A 32 10.32 -4.54 -12.16
CA LEU A 32 10.48 -3.31 -11.39
C LEU A 32 10.34 -2.09 -12.30
N GLN A 33 9.63 -1.08 -11.78
CA GLN A 33 9.57 0.27 -12.34
C GLN A 33 10.64 1.16 -11.71
N ASP A 34 10.84 1.03 -10.40
CA ASP A 34 11.87 1.74 -9.65
C ASP A 34 12.22 0.95 -8.37
N ALA A 35 13.40 1.22 -7.83
CA ALA A 35 13.86 0.67 -6.55
C ALA A 35 14.78 1.65 -5.80
N TYR A 36 14.77 1.50 -4.49
CA TYR A 36 15.70 2.12 -3.56
C TYR A 36 16.11 1.09 -2.51
N ILE A 37 17.38 1.12 -2.10
CA ILE A 37 17.86 0.35 -0.96
C ILE A 37 18.44 1.33 0.03
N GLY A 38 17.94 1.28 1.27
CA GLY A 38 18.43 2.07 2.38
C GLY A 38 18.47 1.26 3.65
N LEU A 39 19.04 1.79 4.72
CA LEU A 39 19.07 1.11 6.01
C LEU A 39 17.76 1.34 6.78
N HIS A 40 17.17 0.26 7.29
CA HIS A 40 15.97 0.35 8.14
C HIS A 40 16.27 1.18 9.40
N PRO A 41 15.49 2.24 9.71
CA PRO A 41 15.82 3.21 10.76
C PRO A 41 16.11 2.58 12.13
N SER A 42 15.35 1.57 12.54
CA SER A 42 15.50 0.92 13.85
C SER A 42 16.30 -0.38 13.85
N ARG A 43 16.44 -1.06 12.69
CA ARG A 43 17.09 -2.38 12.61
C ARG A 43 18.52 -2.30 12.12
N GLN A 44 18.88 -1.20 11.44
CA GLN A 44 20.20 -1.00 10.83
C GLN A 44 20.55 -2.14 9.83
N GLU A 45 19.54 -2.70 9.18
CA GLU A 45 19.65 -3.73 8.14
C GLU A 45 19.16 -3.17 6.80
N PRO A 46 19.70 -3.63 5.65
CA PRO A 46 19.23 -3.20 4.33
C PRO A 46 17.73 -3.51 4.11
N LEU A 47 17.00 -2.51 3.62
CA LEU A 47 15.61 -2.60 3.17
C LEU A 47 15.50 -2.19 1.71
N ALA A 48 14.86 -3.03 0.91
CA ALA A 48 14.49 -2.73 -0.46
C ALA A 48 13.08 -2.12 -0.50
N TRP A 49 12.99 -0.86 -0.93
CA TRP A 49 11.74 -0.20 -1.27
C TRP A 49 11.57 -0.20 -2.78
N VAL A 50 10.54 -0.87 -3.28
CA VAL A 50 10.36 -1.14 -4.72
C VAL A 50 8.99 -0.72 -5.23
N ALA A 51 8.96 -0.23 -6.46
CA ALA A 51 7.75 -0.04 -7.23
C ALA A 51 7.68 -1.09 -8.34
N LEU A 52 6.62 -1.89 -8.36
CA LEU A 52 6.40 -2.90 -9.40
C LEU A 52 5.81 -2.24 -10.65
N ASN A 53 6.21 -2.74 -11.82
CA ASN A 53 5.53 -2.44 -13.08
C ASN A 53 4.40 -3.45 -13.34
N LYS A 54 3.69 -3.34 -14.48
CA LYS A 54 2.56 -4.23 -14.82
C LYS A 54 2.89 -5.74 -14.71
N PRO A 55 3.97 -6.26 -15.34
CA PRO A 55 4.41 -7.64 -15.13
C PRO A 55 4.65 -8.01 -13.66
N GLY A 56 5.30 -7.14 -12.88
CA GLY A 56 5.54 -7.37 -11.46
C GLY A 56 4.27 -7.42 -10.64
N ILE A 57 3.33 -6.50 -10.90
CA ILE A 57 2.01 -6.48 -10.26
C ILE A 57 1.24 -7.77 -10.56
N ALA A 58 1.28 -8.25 -11.81
CA ALA A 58 0.68 -9.53 -12.18
C ALA A 58 1.32 -10.69 -11.42
N ALA A 59 2.66 -10.75 -11.35
CA ALA A 59 3.36 -11.78 -10.57
C ALA A 59 3.00 -11.73 -9.07
N LEU A 60 2.94 -10.54 -8.46
CA LEU A 60 2.54 -10.37 -7.06
C LEU A 60 1.11 -10.88 -6.84
N ARG A 61 0.19 -10.53 -7.73
CA ARG A 61 -1.20 -10.95 -7.64
C ARG A 61 -1.30 -12.47 -7.79
N ASP A 62 -0.67 -13.06 -8.79
CA ASP A 62 -0.93 -14.44 -9.18
C ASP A 62 -0.08 -15.48 -8.45
N LYS A 63 1.04 -15.07 -7.87
CA LYS A 63 1.97 -15.96 -7.17
C LYS A 63 2.30 -15.50 -5.75
N GLY A 64 1.90 -14.29 -5.40
CA GLY A 64 2.07 -13.76 -4.06
C GLY A 64 3.42 -13.13 -3.76
N ARG A 65 3.50 -12.57 -2.55
CA ARG A 65 4.63 -11.76 -2.10
C ARG A 65 5.92 -12.55 -1.99
N SER A 66 5.88 -13.76 -1.40
CA SER A 66 7.07 -14.60 -1.23
C SER A 66 7.73 -14.88 -2.57
N HIS A 67 6.94 -15.32 -3.56
CA HIS A 67 7.45 -15.61 -4.90
C HIS A 67 8.15 -14.40 -5.53
N VAL A 68 7.56 -13.21 -5.41
CA VAL A 68 8.17 -11.98 -5.95
C VAL A 68 9.47 -11.65 -5.24
N VAL A 69 9.50 -11.72 -3.90
CA VAL A 69 10.71 -11.47 -3.12
C VAL A 69 11.81 -12.49 -3.45
N ASP A 70 11.47 -13.77 -3.52
CA ASP A 70 12.41 -14.85 -3.83
C ASP A 70 13.02 -14.70 -5.22
N GLU A 71 12.20 -14.35 -6.23
CA GLU A 71 12.66 -14.09 -7.59
C GLU A 71 13.63 -12.90 -7.65
N LEU A 72 13.29 -11.79 -6.98
CA LEU A 72 14.15 -10.60 -6.96
C LEU A 72 15.47 -10.86 -6.22
N CYS A 73 15.42 -11.59 -5.10
CA CYS A 73 16.61 -12.04 -4.38
C CYS A 73 17.50 -12.92 -5.25
N ARG A 74 16.92 -13.92 -5.95
CA ARG A 74 17.65 -14.81 -6.87
C ARG A 74 18.33 -14.01 -7.99
N PHE A 75 17.58 -13.09 -8.62
CA PHE A 75 18.09 -12.26 -9.71
C PHE A 75 19.29 -11.39 -9.32
N VAL A 76 19.30 -10.88 -8.09
CA VAL A 76 20.41 -10.11 -7.54
C VAL A 76 21.60 -11.01 -7.19
N ALA A 77 21.34 -12.17 -6.56
CA ALA A 77 22.39 -13.12 -6.16
C ALA A 77 23.18 -13.68 -7.36
N GLU A 78 22.54 -13.84 -8.52
CA GLU A 78 23.22 -14.26 -9.77
C GLU A 78 24.31 -13.29 -10.23
N ALA A 79 24.18 -11.99 -9.91
CA ALA A 79 25.20 -10.99 -10.25
C ALA A 79 26.30 -10.87 -9.21
N TYR A 80 26.01 -11.19 -7.95
CA TYR A 80 26.87 -10.90 -6.81
C TYR A 80 26.89 -12.08 -5.83
N ALA A 81 27.92 -12.92 -5.93
CA ALA A 81 28.10 -14.13 -5.10
C ALA A 81 28.13 -13.88 -3.58
N HIS A 82 28.34 -12.63 -3.15
CA HIS A 82 28.36 -12.20 -1.75
C HIS A 82 27.42 -11.01 -1.49
N ALA A 83 26.29 -10.94 -2.19
CA ALA A 83 25.26 -9.95 -1.91
C ALA A 83 24.79 -10.07 -0.44
N PRO A 84 24.60 -8.94 0.28
CA PRO A 84 23.90 -8.96 1.54
C PRO A 84 22.49 -9.50 1.36
N LEU A 85 22.00 -10.26 2.34
CA LEU A 85 20.66 -10.80 2.31
C LEU A 85 19.64 -9.66 2.48
N LEU A 86 18.77 -9.48 1.47
CA LEU A 86 17.68 -8.52 1.52
C LEU A 86 16.47 -9.19 2.18
N HIS A 87 16.33 -9.02 3.49
CA HIS A 87 15.20 -9.58 4.24
C HIS A 87 14.02 -8.63 4.35
N LEU A 88 14.27 -7.33 4.23
CA LEU A 88 13.25 -6.30 4.43
C LEU A 88 12.83 -5.73 3.09
N TRP A 89 11.53 -5.80 2.83
CA TRP A 89 10.91 -5.37 1.58
C TRP A 89 9.70 -4.50 1.84
N ARG A 90 9.58 -3.41 1.08
CA ARG A 90 8.39 -2.57 1.00
C ARG A 90 8.03 -2.37 -0.46
N PHE A 91 6.73 -2.47 -0.74
CA PHE A 91 6.20 -2.30 -2.08
C PHE A 91 5.36 -1.03 -2.08
N SER A 92 5.47 -0.22 -3.13
CA SER A 92 4.57 0.92 -3.34
C SER A 92 4.16 1.01 -4.80
N GLN A 93 3.24 1.92 -5.10
CA GLN A 93 2.84 2.24 -6.48
C GLN A 93 3.95 2.96 -7.24
N ALA A 94 4.57 3.93 -6.59
CA ALA A 94 5.74 4.64 -7.07
C ALA A 94 6.64 5.00 -5.89
N LEU A 95 7.92 5.24 -6.17
CA LEU A 95 8.81 5.96 -5.26
C LEU A 95 8.67 7.46 -5.55
N PRO A 96 8.92 8.34 -4.57
CA PRO A 96 9.02 9.78 -4.84
C PRO A 96 10.10 10.04 -5.89
N ALA A 97 9.79 10.93 -6.84
CA ALA A 97 10.60 11.13 -8.04
C ALA A 97 11.99 11.70 -7.72
N ASP A 98 12.06 12.66 -6.80
CA ASP A 98 13.32 13.21 -6.35
C ASP A 98 13.76 12.53 -5.06
N LYS A 99 14.81 11.71 -5.18
CA LYS A 99 15.41 10.98 -4.07
C LYS A 99 16.35 11.85 -3.24
N GLN A 100 16.65 13.09 -3.68
CA GLN A 100 17.53 14.05 -3.00
C GLN A 100 16.77 15.02 -2.09
N GLU A 101 15.45 15.13 -2.26
CA GLU A 101 14.60 16.01 -1.46
C GLU A 101 14.42 15.46 -0.03
N PRO A 102 14.41 16.31 1.02
CA PRO A 102 14.20 15.87 2.41
C PRO A 102 12.89 15.10 2.64
N SER A 103 11.89 15.30 1.78
CA SER A 103 10.63 14.56 1.81
C SER A 103 10.79 13.08 1.45
N PHE A 104 11.83 12.73 0.68
CA PHE A 104 12.14 11.34 0.36
C PHE A 104 12.52 10.56 1.62
N ASP A 105 13.36 11.14 2.49
CA ASP A 105 13.77 10.50 3.73
C ASP A 105 12.59 10.27 4.66
N GLN A 106 11.69 11.25 4.75
CA GLN A 106 10.45 11.13 5.51
C GLN A 106 9.57 10.01 4.95
N ALA A 107 9.40 9.95 3.63
CA ALA A 107 8.64 8.89 2.98
C ALA A 107 9.28 7.51 3.19
N PHE A 108 10.61 7.42 3.14
CA PHE A 108 11.35 6.19 3.39
C PHE A 108 11.22 5.73 4.85
N GLN A 109 11.33 6.64 5.82
CA GLN A 109 11.09 6.32 7.23
C GLN A 109 9.64 5.87 7.46
N GLN A 110 8.67 6.56 6.84
CA GLN A 110 7.27 6.20 6.95
C GLN A 110 7.00 4.80 6.40
N ILE A 111 7.45 4.48 5.19
CA ILE A 111 7.22 3.15 4.61
C ILE A 111 7.94 2.04 5.41
N CYS A 112 9.06 2.35 6.05
CA CYS A 112 9.74 1.40 6.94
C CYS A 112 8.91 1.11 8.21
N LEU A 113 8.45 2.18 8.87
CA LEU A 113 7.97 2.14 10.25
C LEU A 113 6.44 2.05 10.40
N GLN A 114 5.68 2.42 9.37
CA GLN A 114 4.22 2.48 9.41
C GLN A 114 3.64 1.48 8.41
N PRO A 115 3.21 0.30 8.88
CA PRO A 115 2.53 -0.67 8.03
C PRO A 115 1.24 -0.10 7.44
N ALA A 116 0.89 -0.49 6.22
CA ALA A 116 -0.35 -0.07 5.60
C ALA A 116 -1.53 -0.88 6.17
N GLU A 117 -2.47 -0.22 6.84
CA GLU A 117 -3.67 -0.83 7.44
C GLU A 117 -4.97 -0.54 6.66
N GLY A 118 -4.92 0.33 5.65
CA GLY A 118 -6.09 0.65 4.86
C GLY A 118 -5.75 1.35 3.56
N PRO A 119 -6.76 1.75 2.77
CA PRO A 119 -6.55 2.34 1.47
C PRO A 119 -5.90 3.72 1.57
N VAL A 120 -5.11 4.06 0.57
CA VAL A 120 -4.66 5.44 0.39
C VAL A 120 -5.76 6.18 -0.37
N TRP A 121 -6.52 7.02 0.33
CA TRP A 121 -7.57 7.85 -0.25
C TRP A 121 -6.99 9.15 -0.79
N PHE A 122 -7.28 9.49 -2.05
CA PHE A 122 -6.74 10.70 -2.70
C PHE A 122 -7.82 11.65 -3.26
N ASN A 123 -9.06 11.20 -3.47
CA ASN A 123 -10.18 12.07 -3.85
C ASN A 123 -11.34 11.92 -2.87
N ARG A 124 -11.99 13.03 -2.52
CA ARG A 124 -13.18 13.08 -1.67
C ARG A 124 -14.23 14.03 -2.23
N ARG A 125 -15.47 13.55 -2.32
CA ARG A 125 -16.66 14.36 -2.55
C ARG A 125 -17.65 14.09 -1.43
N GLN A 126 -18.11 15.15 -0.77
CA GLN A 126 -19.01 15.02 0.37
C GLN A 126 -20.15 16.02 0.29
N THR A 127 -21.34 15.53 0.64
CA THR A 127 -22.52 16.33 0.96
C THR A 127 -22.95 16.02 2.40
N PRO A 128 -23.96 16.68 2.96
CA PRO A 128 -24.46 16.34 4.30
C PRO A 128 -24.87 14.87 4.46
N ASP A 129 -25.36 14.25 3.38
CA ASP A 129 -25.94 12.89 3.41
C ASP A 129 -25.15 11.88 2.58
N SER A 130 -24.04 12.26 1.94
CA SER A 130 -23.25 11.32 1.12
C SER A 130 -21.75 11.58 1.20
N LEU A 131 -20.97 10.50 1.08
CA LEU A 131 -19.52 10.54 0.97
C LEU A 131 -19.07 9.61 -0.15
N GLN A 132 -18.26 10.13 -1.06
CA GLN A 132 -17.61 9.37 -2.12
C GLN A 132 -16.10 9.57 -2.03
N LEU A 133 -15.37 8.46 -1.97
CA LEU A 133 -13.92 8.43 -1.87
C LEU A 133 -13.35 7.61 -3.02
N SER A 134 -12.29 8.12 -3.66
CA SER A 134 -11.44 7.32 -4.55
C SER A 134 -10.10 7.10 -3.89
N GLY A 135 -9.62 5.87 -3.97
CA GLY A 135 -8.37 5.46 -3.35
C GLY A 135 -7.76 4.26 -4.05
N GLU A 136 -6.70 3.74 -3.45
CA GLU A 136 -6.02 2.55 -3.91
C GLU A 136 -5.75 1.57 -2.77
N VAL A 137 -5.74 0.28 -3.09
CA VAL A 137 -5.33 -0.79 -2.17
C VAL A 137 -3.79 -0.84 -2.13
N PRO A 138 -3.15 -0.55 -0.98
CA PRO A 138 -1.71 -0.60 -0.85
C PRO A 138 -1.19 -2.00 -1.16
N PRO A 139 -0.05 -2.14 -1.85
CA PRO A 139 0.46 -3.46 -2.21
C PRO A 139 1.09 -4.22 -1.03
N ASP A 140 1.42 -3.52 0.04
CA ASP A 140 1.97 -4.05 1.28
C ASP A 140 1.01 -3.91 2.46
N LEU A 141 -0.30 -3.90 2.19
CA LEU A 141 -1.34 -3.98 3.20
C LEU A 141 -1.07 -5.15 4.15
N VAL A 142 -1.08 -4.88 5.46
CA VAL A 142 -0.73 -5.88 6.49
C VAL A 142 -1.57 -7.15 6.42
N TYR A 143 -2.80 -7.03 5.92
CA TYR A 143 -3.76 -8.12 5.84
C TYR A 143 -3.50 -9.10 4.69
N PHE A 144 -2.51 -8.87 3.82
CA PHE A 144 -2.12 -9.88 2.83
C PHE A 144 -1.22 -10.97 3.39
N GLU A 145 -0.57 -10.72 4.54
CA GLU A 145 0.24 -11.73 5.19
C GLU A 145 -0.68 -12.85 5.72
N GLY A 146 -0.52 -14.06 5.17
CA GLY A 146 -1.36 -15.20 5.50
C GLY A 146 -2.74 -15.22 4.81
N HIS A 147 -3.09 -14.25 3.94
CA HIS A 147 -4.43 -14.17 3.34
C HIS A 147 -4.48 -13.65 1.88
N PHE A 148 -4.28 -14.50 0.87
CA PHE A 148 -3.67 -15.82 0.90
C PHE A 148 -2.27 -15.70 0.29
N ASN A 149 -1.32 -16.53 0.73
CA ASN A 149 0.09 -16.37 0.37
C ASN A 149 0.34 -16.31 -1.14
N GLU A 150 -0.40 -17.10 -1.94
CA GLU A 150 -0.27 -17.16 -3.42
C GLU A 150 -1.37 -16.37 -4.15
N PHE A 151 -2.34 -15.84 -3.42
CA PHE A 151 -3.47 -15.08 -3.98
C PHE A 151 -3.87 -13.97 -2.98
N PRO A 152 -3.05 -12.91 -2.85
CA PRO A 152 -3.31 -11.82 -1.91
C PRO A 152 -4.61 -11.09 -2.28
N LEU A 153 -5.51 -11.00 -1.31
CA LEU A 153 -6.77 -10.28 -1.43
C LEU A 153 -7.18 -9.69 -0.08
N VAL A 154 -7.92 -8.59 -0.12
CA VAL A 154 -8.41 -7.92 1.08
C VAL A 154 -9.49 -8.79 1.72
N PRO A 155 -9.38 -9.18 3.00
CA PRO A 155 -10.44 -9.92 3.68
C PRO A 155 -11.73 -9.09 3.72
N GLY A 156 -12.89 -9.71 3.52
CA GLY A 156 -14.17 -8.99 3.51
C GLY A 156 -14.48 -8.24 4.82
N VAL A 157 -13.99 -8.73 5.96
CA VAL A 157 -14.09 -8.02 7.26
C VAL A 157 -13.26 -6.74 7.29
N VAL A 158 -12.12 -6.71 6.59
CA VAL A 158 -11.26 -5.52 6.44
C VAL A 158 -11.92 -4.54 5.48
N GLU A 159 -12.52 -5.01 4.38
CA GLU A 159 -13.33 -4.15 3.50
C GLU A 159 -14.45 -3.45 4.28
N LEU A 160 -15.14 -4.19 5.16
CA LEU A 160 -16.19 -3.64 6.01
C LEU A 160 -15.64 -2.68 7.07
N GLN A 161 -14.46 -2.95 7.64
CA GLN A 161 -13.77 -2.03 8.54
C GLN A 161 -13.53 -0.67 7.87
N TRP A 162 -13.04 -0.66 6.63
CA TRP A 162 -12.85 0.59 5.88
C TRP A 162 -14.17 1.34 5.69
N VAL A 163 -15.27 0.63 5.39
CA VAL A 163 -16.60 1.24 5.32
C VAL A 163 -16.99 1.91 6.64
N PHE A 164 -16.73 1.26 7.78
CA PHE A 164 -17.02 1.81 9.11
C PHE A 164 -16.20 3.06 9.43
N GLU A 165 -14.90 3.01 9.17
CA GLU A 165 -13.99 4.14 9.37
C GLU A 165 -14.43 5.36 8.55
N GLN A 166 -14.74 5.17 7.27
CA GLN A 166 -15.16 6.27 6.40
C GLN A 166 -16.60 6.73 6.70
N SER A 167 -17.47 5.85 7.21
CA SER A 167 -18.80 6.24 7.69
C SER A 167 -18.73 7.22 8.85
N ALA A 168 -17.69 7.15 9.69
CA ALA A 168 -17.49 8.11 10.77
C ALA A 168 -17.28 9.54 10.25
N LEU A 169 -16.62 9.70 9.10
CA LEU A 169 -16.42 11.00 8.45
C LEU A 169 -17.73 11.59 7.91
N LEU A 170 -18.67 10.73 7.49
CA LEU A 170 -19.96 11.15 6.98
C LEU A 170 -20.89 11.61 8.11
N ILE A 171 -20.97 10.86 9.20
CA ILE A 171 -21.91 11.14 10.30
C ILE A 171 -21.30 11.96 11.45
N GLY A 172 -19.99 12.24 11.41
CA GLY A 172 -19.27 13.05 12.41
C GLY A 172 -18.97 12.33 13.73
N LYS A 173 -19.20 11.01 13.82
CA LYS A 173 -18.94 10.17 15.00
C LYS A 173 -18.72 8.72 14.59
N SER A 174 -18.07 7.92 15.43
CA SER A 174 -17.95 6.47 15.18
C SER A 174 -19.34 5.82 15.05
N PRO A 175 -19.62 5.05 13.98
CA PRO A 175 -20.92 4.41 13.80
C PRO A 175 -21.14 3.35 14.88
N GLN A 176 -22.17 3.54 15.70
CA GLN A 176 -22.64 2.50 16.62
C GLN A 176 -23.59 1.60 15.82
N ALA A 177 -23.07 0.55 15.19
CA ALA A 177 -23.91 -0.33 14.38
C ALA A 177 -24.65 -1.39 15.22
N ALA A 178 -25.96 -1.47 15.01
CA ALA A 178 -26.79 -2.56 15.51
C ALA A 178 -26.51 -3.85 14.73
N ARG A 179 -26.43 -3.74 13.40
CA ARG A 179 -26.23 -4.84 12.44
C ARG A 179 -25.89 -4.32 11.05
N VAL A 180 -25.51 -5.23 10.15
CA VAL A 180 -25.35 -4.96 8.73
C VAL A 180 -26.33 -5.81 7.93
N ASP A 181 -27.28 -5.17 7.26
CA ASP A 181 -28.27 -5.81 6.41
C ASP A 181 -27.78 -5.89 4.97
N ASN A 182 -28.19 -6.93 4.24
CA ASN A 182 -27.89 -7.14 2.81
C ASN A 182 -26.38 -7.11 2.47
N LEU A 183 -25.51 -7.53 3.40
CA LEU A 183 -24.07 -7.61 3.17
C LEU A 183 -23.75 -8.62 2.06
N LYS A 184 -23.05 -8.16 1.02
CA LYS A 184 -22.59 -8.99 -0.08
C LYS A 184 -21.16 -8.66 -0.44
N PHE A 185 -20.32 -9.69 -0.51
CA PHE A 185 -19.00 -9.66 -1.14
C PHE A 185 -19.10 -10.36 -2.50
N GLN A 186 -18.72 -9.68 -3.58
CA GLN A 186 -18.99 -10.12 -4.95
C GLN A 186 -17.72 -10.21 -5.82
N LYS A 187 -16.84 -9.21 -5.74
CA LYS A 187 -15.56 -9.15 -6.44
C LYS A 187 -14.43 -8.98 -5.43
N PHE A 188 -13.24 -9.46 -5.78
CA PHE A 188 -12.08 -9.34 -4.91
C PHE A 188 -11.44 -7.95 -5.05
N LEU A 189 -10.92 -7.45 -3.93
CA LEU A 189 -9.93 -6.39 -3.92
C LEU A 189 -8.54 -7.00 -3.73
N ARG A 190 -7.59 -6.58 -4.57
CA ARG A 190 -6.23 -7.11 -4.64
C ARG A 190 -5.21 -5.97 -4.53
N PRO A 191 -3.93 -6.27 -4.20
CA PRO A 191 -2.85 -5.28 -4.23
C PRO A 191 -2.91 -4.40 -5.49
N TYR A 192 -2.75 -3.07 -5.37
CA TYR A 192 -2.79 -2.10 -6.48
C TYR A 192 -4.15 -1.84 -7.13
N ASP A 193 -5.27 -2.39 -6.61
CA ASP A 193 -6.58 -2.04 -7.17
C ASP A 193 -6.95 -0.59 -6.86
N ASN A 194 -7.40 0.13 -7.88
CA ASN A 194 -8.12 1.39 -7.71
C ASN A 194 -9.52 1.08 -7.18
N ILE A 195 -9.94 1.81 -6.16
CA ILE A 195 -11.22 1.59 -5.49
C ILE A 195 -12.01 2.88 -5.33
N GLU A 196 -13.33 2.70 -5.28
CA GLU A 196 -14.27 3.74 -4.95
C GLU A 196 -15.21 3.28 -3.84
N LEU A 197 -15.30 4.06 -2.77
CA LEU A 197 -16.26 3.88 -1.70
C LEU A 197 -17.34 4.95 -1.79
N ILE A 198 -18.59 4.52 -1.86
CA ILE A 198 -19.78 5.37 -1.86
C ILE A 198 -20.59 5.06 -0.61
N LEU A 199 -20.90 6.09 0.16
CA LEU A 199 -21.73 6.03 1.36
C LEU A 199 -22.89 7.00 1.22
N GLN A 200 -24.09 6.55 1.58
CA GLN A 200 -25.30 7.36 1.64
C GLN A 200 -25.91 7.23 3.04
N TRP A 201 -25.95 8.32 3.79
CA TRP A 201 -26.62 8.40 5.07
C TRP A 201 -28.10 8.71 4.87
N GLU A 202 -28.95 7.77 5.26
CA GLU A 202 -30.40 7.96 5.30
C GLU A 202 -30.82 8.26 6.74
N LYS A 203 -30.56 9.49 7.19
CA LYS A 203 -30.75 9.92 8.59
C LYS A 203 -32.12 9.58 9.17
N ALA A 204 -33.19 9.83 8.41
CA ALA A 204 -34.57 9.55 8.82
C ALA A 204 -34.85 8.05 9.07
N LYS A 205 -34.03 7.15 8.52
CA LYS A 205 -34.16 5.70 8.69
C LYS A 205 -33.04 5.10 9.57
N GLY A 206 -32.18 5.92 10.16
CA GLY A 206 -31.08 5.45 11.01
C GLY A 206 -30.11 4.50 10.31
N ARG A 207 -29.84 4.68 9.01
CA ARG A 207 -29.02 3.72 8.24
C ARG A 207 -28.05 4.38 7.27
N ILE A 208 -26.96 3.66 6.95
CA ILE A 208 -25.98 4.05 5.93
C ILE A 208 -25.95 2.96 4.86
N VAL A 209 -26.25 3.30 3.62
CA VAL A 209 -26.09 2.40 2.47
C VAL A 209 -24.67 2.57 1.93
N PHE A 210 -23.95 1.47 1.71
CA PHE A 210 -22.59 1.51 1.21
C PHE A 210 -22.41 0.66 -0.05
N ARG A 211 -21.45 1.08 -0.88
CA ARG A 211 -20.91 0.34 -2.00
C ARG A 211 -19.42 0.61 -2.12
N LEU A 212 -18.62 -0.44 -2.03
CA LEU A 212 -17.20 -0.47 -2.33
C LEU A 212 -17.01 -1.17 -3.68
N GLN A 213 -16.32 -0.56 -4.62
CA GLN A 213 -16.15 -1.09 -5.97
C GLN A 213 -14.75 -0.84 -6.51
N SER A 214 -14.31 -1.69 -7.44
CA SER A 214 -13.11 -1.50 -8.25
C SER A 214 -13.50 -1.45 -9.72
N GLU A 215 -12.51 -1.38 -10.60
CA GLU A 215 -12.69 -1.49 -12.06
C GLU A 215 -13.38 -2.82 -12.48
N GLN A 216 -13.34 -3.84 -11.63
CA GLN A 216 -13.94 -5.16 -11.87
C GLN A 216 -15.43 -5.23 -11.46
N GLY A 217 -15.96 -4.16 -10.85
CA GLY A 217 -17.34 -4.05 -10.37
C GLY A 217 -17.43 -3.93 -8.85
N ILE A 218 -18.63 -4.20 -8.31
CA ILE A 218 -18.90 -4.10 -6.88
C ILE A 218 -18.12 -5.18 -6.12
N CYS A 219 -17.29 -4.76 -5.16
CA CYS A 219 -16.54 -5.65 -4.28
C CYS A 219 -17.36 -5.97 -3.03
N ALA A 220 -17.79 -4.95 -2.30
CA ALA A 220 -18.69 -5.07 -1.17
C ALA A 220 -19.86 -4.10 -1.24
N SER A 221 -21.00 -4.49 -0.71
CA SER A 221 -22.15 -3.59 -0.55
C SER A 221 -23.04 -4.06 0.59
N GLY A 222 -23.83 -3.16 1.14
CA GLY A 222 -24.76 -3.46 2.21
C GLY A 222 -25.36 -2.22 2.83
N VAL A 223 -26.01 -2.42 3.98
CA VAL A 223 -26.67 -1.36 4.74
C VAL A 223 -26.28 -1.48 6.20
N ILE A 224 -25.57 -0.49 6.73
CA ILE A 224 -25.28 -0.39 8.16
C ILE A 224 -26.51 0.19 8.85
N ILE A 225 -27.04 -0.52 9.83
CA ILE A 225 -28.13 -0.04 10.69
C ILE A 225 -27.49 0.54 11.95
N LEU A 226 -27.78 1.79 12.25
CA LEU A 226 -27.24 2.49 13.41
C LEU A 226 -28.13 2.24 14.64
N ASN A 227 -27.51 2.19 15.82
CA ASN A 227 -28.21 2.32 17.08
C ASN A 227 -28.77 3.74 17.21
N ASP A 228 -29.92 3.85 17.87
CA ASP A 228 -30.56 5.13 18.20
C ASP A 228 -29.66 6.03 19.08
#